data_AF-A0A2I0LAY8-F1
#
_entry.id   AF-A0A2I0LAY8-F1
#
_cell.length_a   1.000
_cell.length_b   1.000
_cell.length_c   1.000
_cell.angle_alpha   90.00
_cell.angle_beta   90.00
_cell.angle_gamma   90.00
#
_symmetry.space_group_name_H-M   'P 1'
#
loop_
_entity.id
_entity.type
_entity.pdbx_description
1 polymer ?
#
loop_
_entity_poly.entity_id
_entity_poly.type
_entity_poly.pdbx_seq_one_letter_code
_entity_poly.pdbx_strand_id
1 'polypeptide(L)'
;MEILQVIDAYLYETECPVRSLEPVQVELFNKHICGGSKLNMYQYSMILFWPSGKEGKSWFTRSLFVTRSHLIVCVEDIKQFGSLSMGSHSPPYFSLILCCNIADVSDMVIEEEGDRCVVLELDCASSQFPPAINVAPSRKISSDTLTWKLKWFSENSWIQFVTLLKALHAQTPSPLFVRNIP
;
A
#
# COMPACT_ATOMS: atom_id res chain seq x y z
N MET A 1 -10.48 13.50 20.94
CA MET A 1 -11.60 13.88 20.07
C MET A 1 -11.22 13.46 18.67
N GLU A 2 -11.92 12.45 18.17
CA GLU A 2 -11.48 11.53 17.13
C GLU A 2 -11.54 12.19 15.74
N ILE A 3 -10.54 11.91 14.89
CA ILE A 3 -10.50 12.32 13.49
C ILE A 3 -11.77 11.88 12.73
N LEU A 4 -12.39 10.78 13.17
CA LEU A 4 -13.70 10.32 12.71
C LEU A 4 -14.80 11.39 12.88
N GLN A 5 -14.84 12.11 14.00
CA GLN A 5 -15.82 13.17 14.23
C GLN A 5 -15.60 14.39 13.33
N VAL A 6 -14.36 14.67 12.92
CA VAL A 6 -14.05 15.78 12.00
C VAL A 6 -14.49 15.44 10.58
N ILE A 7 -14.31 14.19 10.16
CA ILE A 7 -14.77 13.71 8.85
C ILE A 7 -16.31 13.62 8.83
N ASP A 8 -16.93 13.09 9.90
CA ASP A 8 -18.39 13.01 10.02
C ASP A 8 -19.06 14.39 10.09
N ALA A 9 -18.47 15.36 10.81
CA ALA A 9 -19.00 16.72 10.86
C ALA A 9 -18.96 17.43 9.49
N TYR A 10 -17.92 17.19 8.69
CA TYR A 10 -17.82 17.73 7.32
C TYR A 10 -18.84 17.11 6.36
N LEU A 11 -19.18 15.83 6.55
CA LEU A 11 -20.16 15.12 5.74
C LEU A 11 -21.60 15.53 6.06
N TYR A 12 -21.89 15.98 7.28
CA TYR A 12 -23.24 16.36 7.70
C TYR A 12 -23.65 17.80 7.35
N GLU A 13 -22.71 18.74 7.23
CA GLU A 13 -23.05 20.16 7.02
C GLU A 13 -22.94 20.66 5.57
N THR A 14 -22.41 19.85 4.66
CA THR A 14 -22.36 20.24 3.25
C THR A 14 -22.86 19.11 2.37
N GLU A 15 -23.80 19.41 1.47
CA GLU A 15 -23.99 18.66 0.22
C GLU A 15 -22.73 18.82 -0.64
N CYS A 16 -21.58 18.40 -0.12
CA CYS A 16 -20.34 18.33 -0.86
C CYS A 16 -20.46 17.07 -1.72
N PRO A 17 -20.49 17.17 -3.06
CA PRO A 17 -20.22 15.99 -3.86
C PRO A 17 -18.79 15.59 -3.52
N VAL A 18 -18.63 14.63 -2.62
CA VAL A 18 -17.34 14.03 -2.27
C VAL A 18 -16.84 13.38 -3.56
N ARG A 19 -16.13 14.16 -4.37
CA ARG A 19 -15.36 13.62 -5.49
C ARG A 19 -14.43 12.59 -4.89
N SER A 20 -14.33 11.41 -5.52
CA SER A 20 -13.40 10.36 -5.09
C SER A 20 -12.06 10.99 -4.74
N LEU A 21 -11.52 10.70 -3.56
CA LEU A 21 -10.21 11.21 -3.12
C LEU A 21 -9.05 10.53 -3.87
N GLU A 22 -9.36 9.52 -4.69
CA GLU A 22 -8.39 8.74 -5.46
C GLU A 22 -7.51 9.58 -6.40
N PRO A 23 -8.01 10.57 -7.16
CA PRO A 23 -7.16 11.39 -8.03
C PRO A 23 -6.12 12.21 -7.25
N VAL A 24 -6.49 12.70 -6.07
CA VAL A 24 -5.56 13.44 -5.19
C VAL A 24 -4.51 12.49 -4.61
N GLN A 25 -4.91 11.29 -4.20
CA GLN A 25 -3.98 10.26 -3.72
C GLN A 25 -2.99 9.83 -4.81
N VAL A 26 -3.44 9.69 -6.07
CA VAL A 26 -2.58 9.41 -7.23
C VAL A 26 -1.57 10.51 -7.47
N GLU A 27 -1.99 11.77 -7.42
CA GLU A 27 -1.10 12.92 -7.64
C GLU A 27 -0.02 12.99 -6.56
N LEU A 28 -0.42 12.89 -5.29
CA LEU A 28 0.50 12.90 -4.15
C LEU A 28 1.45 11.70 -4.17
N PHE A 29 0.96 10.52 -4.56
CA PHE A 29 1.80 9.33 -4.72
C PHE A 29 2.84 9.53 -5.82
N ASN A 30 2.44 10.01 -7.01
CA ASN A 30 3.39 10.29 -8.09
C ASN A 30 4.44 11.33 -7.68
N LYS A 31 4.02 12.40 -6.99
CA LYS A 31 4.92 13.47 -6.55
C LYS A 31 5.91 12.99 -5.47
N HIS A 32 5.40 12.32 -4.43
CA HIS A 32 6.18 12.02 -3.22
C HIS A 32 6.92 10.68 -3.28
N ILE A 33 6.41 9.70 -4.02
CA ILE A 33 7.00 8.36 -4.09
C ILE A 33 7.70 8.12 -5.43
N CYS A 34 7.15 8.64 -6.52
CA CYS A 34 7.68 8.41 -7.87
C CYS A 34 8.57 9.56 -8.37
N GLY A 35 8.82 10.57 -7.53
CA GLY A 35 9.56 11.79 -7.88
C GLY A 35 9.02 12.54 -9.10
N GLY A 36 7.70 12.50 -9.32
CA GLY A 36 7.03 13.14 -10.45
C GLY A 36 6.98 12.29 -11.72
N SER A 37 7.58 11.10 -11.75
CA SER A 37 7.34 10.14 -12.83
C SER A 37 5.90 9.60 -12.73
N LYS A 38 5.19 9.55 -13.86
CA LYS A 38 3.85 8.99 -13.93
C LYS A 38 3.95 7.47 -13.95
N LEU A 39 3.89 6.84 -12.77
CA LEU A 39 3.69 5.40 -12.70
C LEU A 39 2.20 5.08 -12.86
N ASN A 40 1.90 4.07 -13.66
CA ASN A 40 0.54 3.58 -13.81
C ASN A 40 0.13 2.85 -12.52
N MET A 41 -0.65 3.55 -11.71
CA MET A 41 -1.31 3.00 -10.53
C MET A 41 -2.58 2.26 -10.99
N TYR A 42 -2.69 0.98 -10.64
CA TYR A 42 -3.86 0.16 -10.94
C TYR A 42 -4.85 0.11 -9.78
N GLN A 43 -4.34 0.17 -8.55
CA GLN A 43 -5.18 0.17 -7.36
C GLN A 43 -4.50 0.95 -6.23
N TYR A 44 -5.34 1.61 -5.43
CA TYR A 44 -5.01 2.14 -4.13
C TYR A 44 -5.97 1.56 -3.09
N SER A 45 -5.49 1.26 -1.89
CA SER A 45 -6.33 0.87 -0.77
C SER A 45 -5.70 1.23 0.56
N MET A 46 -6.51 1.72 1.50
CA MET A 46 -6.13 1.73 2.90
C MET A 46 -6.31 0.32 3.47
N ILE A 47 -5.27 -0.17 4.16
CA ILE A 47 -5.23 -1.53 4.71
C ILE A 47 -4.69 -1.53 6.14
N LEU A 48 -4.98 -2.61 6.86
CA LEU A 48 -4.22 -3.02 8.02
C LEU A 48 -3.04 -3.87 7.52
N PHE A 49 -1.83 -3.41 7.81
CA PHE A 49 -0.58 -4.00 7.37
C PHE A 49 0.19 -4.58 8.56
N TRP A 50 0.66 -5.81 8.40
CA TRP A 50 1.54 -6.46 9.36
C TRP A 50 2.75 -7.04 8.62
N PRO A 51 3.96 -6.44 8.79
CA PRO A 51 5.20 -7.02 8.30
C PRO A 51 5.74 -8.08 9.27
N SER A 52 6.07 -9.29 8.81
CA SER A 52 6.84 -10.24 9.63
C SER A 52 8.29 -9.74 9.79
N GLY A 53 8.91 -10.07 10.93
CA GLY A 53 10.31 -9.69 11.22
C GLY A 53 10.53 -8.53 12.20
N LYS A 54 9.48 -7.93 12.78
CA LYS A 54 9.61 -7.01 13.92
C LYS A 54 9.00 -7.63 15.18
N GLU A 55 9.76 -7.59 16.27
CA GLU A 55 9.26 -7.91 17.62
C GLU A 55 8.17 -6.88 17.99
N GLY A 56 6.91 -7.25 17.73
CA GLY A 56 5.75 -6.39 17.92
C GLY A 56 4.57 -6.87 17.08
N LYS A 57 3.66 -7.64 17.71
CA LYS A 57 2.47 -8.21 17.08
C LYS A 57 1.36 -7.17 16.97
N SER A 58 1.50 -6.17 16.10
CA SER A 58 0.44 -5.17 15.91
C SER A 58 0.19 -4.85 14.44
N TRP A 59 -1.09 -4.74 14.11
CA TRP A 59 -1.54 -4.21 12.83
C TRP A 59 -1.28 -2.71 12.75
N PHE A 60 -0.90 -2.24 11.56
CA PHE A 60 -0.70 -0.83 11.29
C PHE A 60 -1.55 -0.38 10.11
N THR A 61 -2.30 0.70 10.25
CA THR A 61 -2.98 1.30 9.11
C THR A 61 -1.96 1.87 8.12
N ARG A 62 -1.98 1.40 6.88
CA ARG A 62 -1.06 1.81 5.81
C ARG A 62 -1.80 1.95 4.49
N SER A 63 -1.21 2.74 3.60
CA SER A 63 -1.64 2.85 2.21
C SER A 63 -0.94 1.78 1.40
N LEU A 64 -1.69 1.02 0.63
CA LEU A 64 -1.18 0.07 -0.35
C LEU A 64 -1.43 0.62 -1.75
N PHE A 65 -0.37 0.71 -2.53
CA PHE A 65 -0.43 1.04 -3.95
C PHE A 65 0.01 -0.17 -4.77
N VAL A 66 -0.76 -0.48 -5.81
CA VAL A 66 -0.44 -1.53 -6.78
C VAL A 66 -0.13 -0.87 -8.11
N THR A 67 1.07 -1.11 -8.60
CA THR A 67 1.54 -0.69 -9.92
C THR A 67 1.74 -1.91 -10.81
N ARG A 68 2.20 -1.72 -12.06
CA ARG A 68 2.41 -2.83 -13.01
C ARG A 68 3.33 -3.93 -12.45
N SER A 69 4.36 -3.54 -11.71
CA SER A 69 5.42 -4.45 -11.28
C SER A 69 5.70 -4.39 -9.80
N HIS A 70 5.09 -3.47 -9.05
CA HIS A 70 5.41 -3.29 -7.64
C HIS A 70 4.17 -3.18 -6.78
N LEU A 71 4.27 -3.77 -5.58
CA LEU A 71 3.45 -3.44 -4.42
C LEU A 71 4.22 -2.46 -3.54
N ILE A 72 3.54 -1.41 -3.10
CA ILE A 72 4.17 -0.30 -2.37
C ILE A 72 3.33 0.01 -1.14
N VAL A 73 3.94 -0.07 0.03
CA VAL A 73 3.32 0.24 1.30
C VAL A 73 3.87 1.58 1.79
N CYS A 74 2.97 2.53 2.05
CA CYS A 74 3.28 3.86 2.54
C CYS A 74 2.62 4.15 3.88
N VAL A 75 3.18 5.10 4.62
CA VAL A 75 2.51 5.78 5.74
C VAL A 75 2.04 7.15 5.27
N GLU A 76 0.85 7.55 5.73
CA GLU A 76 0.28 8.88 5.50
C GLU A 76 0.56 9.79 6.70
N ASP A 77 1.09 10.98 6.45
CA ASP A 77 1.06 12.06 7.43
C ASP A 77 -0.18 12.92 7.20
N ILE A 78 -1.29 12.53 7.82
CA ILE A 78 -2.60 13.20 7.67
C ILE A 78 -2.52 14.68 8.05
N LYS A 79 -1.57 15.09 8.91
CA LYS A 79 -1.36 16.50 9.26
C LYS A 79 -0.97 17.33 8.04
N GLN A 80 -0.40 16.70 7.01
CA GLN A 80 -0.03 17.35 5.76
C GLN A 80 -1.15 17.40 4.72
N PHE A 81 -2.30 16.75 4.97
CA PHE A 81 -3.41 16.73 4.00
C PHE A 81 -4.01 18.13 3.77
N GLY A 82 -4.05 18.96 4.82
CA GLY A 82 -4.56 20.34 4.74
C GLY A 82 -3.48 21.39 4.41
N SER A 83 -2.20 21.03 4.46
CA SER A 83 -1.06 21.92 4.22
C SER A 83 -0.54 21.87 2.79
N LEU A 84 -1.36 21.39 1.83
CA LEU A 84 -1.06 21.26 0.39
C LEU A 84 -0.62 22.58 -0.30
N SER A 85 -0.55 23.68 0.44
CA SER A 85 0.19 24.90 0.09
C SER A 85 1.69 24.61 -0.09
N MET A 86 2.04 24.17 -1.30
CA MET A 86 3.18 24.50 -2.19
C MET A 86 4.46 25.15 -1.60
N GLY A 87 4.89 24.79 -0.39
CA GLY A 87 6.20 25.15 0.15
C GLY A 87 7.21 24.02 -0.01
N SER A 88 8.42 24.31 -0.50
CA SER A 88 9.52 23.33 -0.65
C SER A 88 10.08 22.75 0.67
N HIS A 89 9.51 23.14 1.81
CA HIS A 89 9.99 22.82 3.16
C HIS A 89 9.04 21.95 4.00
N SER A 90 7.85 21.60 3.48
CA SER A 90 6.91 20.72 4.20
C SER A 90 7.29 19.26 4.00
N PRO A 91 7.16 18.40 5.03
CA PRO A 91 7.37 16.97 4.87
C PRO A 91 6.30 16.36 3.94
N PRO A 92 6.62 15.28 3.21
CA PRO A 92 5.70 14.70 2.23
C PRO A 92 4.51 14.01 2.92
N TYR A 93 3.34 14.06 2.27
CA TYR A 93 2.14 13.36 2.73
C TYR A 93 2.34 11.84 2.80
N PHE A 94 2.97 11.26 1.78
CA PHE A 94 3.30 9.84 1.74
C PHE A 94 4.79 9.64 2.03
N SER A 95 5.10 8.72 2.92
CA SER A 95 6.46 8.21 3.11
C SER A 95 6.49 6.71 2.82
N LEU A 96 7.44 6.29 1.99
CA LEU A 96 7.66 4.90 1.64
C LEU A 96 8.07 4.09 2.87
N ILE A 97 7.40 2.96 3.12
CA ILE A 97 7.75 2.02 4.18
C ILE A 97 8.41 0.78 3.60
N LEU A 98 7.73 0.12 2.67
CA LEU A 98 8.18 -1.10 2.04
C LEU A 98 7.76 -1.13 0.57
N CYS A 99 8.55 -1.80 -0.25
CA CYS A 99 8.21 -2.08 -1.63
C CYS A 99 8.71 -3.49 -1.98
N CYS A 100 7.93 -4.21 -2.77
CA CYS A 100 8.35 -5.45 -3.39
C CYS A 100 7.99 -5.47 -4.87
N ASN A 101 8.79 -6.19 -5.67
CA ASN A 101 8.40 -6.54 -7.01
C ASN A 101 7.35 -7.64 -6.93
N ILE A 102 6.32 -7.56 -7.78
CA ILE A 102 5.29 -8.59 -7.89
C ILE A 102 5.91 -9.94 -8.28
N ALA A 103 6.99 -9.94 -9.08
CA ALA A 103 7.71 -11.16 -9.46
C ALA A 103 8.41 -11.86 -8.28
N ASP A 104 8.61 -11.16 -7.15
CA ASP A 104 9.24 -11.70 -5.94
C ASP A 104 8.21 -12.34 -5.00
N VAL A 105 6.91 -12.27 -5.32
CA VAL A 105 5.84 -12.94 -4.55
C VAL A 105 5.85 -14.42 -4.92
N SER A 106 6.18 -15.30 -3.98
CA SER A 106 6.20 -16.75 -4.20
C SER A 106 4.90 -17.43 -3.79
N ASP A 107 4.35 -17.03 -2.64
CA ASP A 107 3.09 -17.55 -2.13
C ASP A 107 2.10 -16.41 -1.85
N MET A 108 0.83 -16.67 -2.19
CA MET A 108 -0.33 -15.88 -1.79
C MET A 108 -1.37 -16.76 -1.11
N VAL A 109 -1.58 -16.51 0.17
CA VAL A 109 -2.61 -17.19 0.97
C VAL A 109 -3.79 -16.23 1.18
N ILE A 110 -4.99 -16.68 0.78
CA ILE A 110 -6.23 -15.93 0.87
C ILE A 110 -7.02 -16.49 2.06
N GLU A 111 -7.23 -15.69 3.10
CA GLU A 111 -8.03 -16.07 4.29
C GLU A 111 -9.49 -15.61 4.05
N GLU A 112 -10.40 -16.55 3.79
CA GLU A 112 -11.78 -16.28 3.35
C GLU A 112 -12.79 -16.09 4.52
N GLU A 113 -12.51 -16.60 5.72
CA GLU A 113 -13.41 -16.47 6.90
C GLU A 113 -13.46 -15.03 7.47
N GLY A 114 -14.26 -14.15 6.83
CA GLY A 114 -14.69 -12.84 7.35
C GLY A 114 -13.61 -11.75 7.47
N ASP A 115 -12.34 -12.12 7.40
CA ASP A 115 -11.23 -11.24 7.77
C ASP A 115 -10.61 -10.50 6.59
N ARG A 116 -11.00 -10.82 5.34
CA ARG A 116 -10.57 -10.13 4.11
C ARG A 116 -9.06 -9.93 4.09
N CYS A 117 -8.35 -11.02 4.36
CA CYS A 117 -6.93 -11.00 4.62
C CYS A 117 -6.16 -11.77 3.55
N VAL A 118 -5.00 -11.24 3.18
CA VAL A 118 -4.05 -11.88 2.27
C VAL A 118 -2.69 -11.93 2.96
N VAL A 119 -2.07 -13.09 2.97
CA VAL A 119 -0.68 -13.26 3.37
C VAL A 119 0.15 -13.47 2.11
N LEU A 120 1.21 -12.67 1.96
CA LEU A 120 2.18 -12.78 0.87
C LEU A 120 3.51 -13.23 1.44
N GLU A 121 4.12 -14.24 0.84
CA GLU A 121 5.53 -14.59 1.07
C GLU A 121 6.37 -14.05 -0.08
N LEU A 122 7.53 -13.48 0.27
CA LEU A 122 8.40 -12.76 -0.66
C LEU A 122 9.80 -13.37 -0.60
N ASP A 123 10.35 -13.75 -1.76
CA ASP A 123 11.59 -14.54 -1.85
C ASP A 123 12.87 -13.74 -1.56
N CYS A 124 12.86 -12.41 -1.63
CA CYS A 124 13.89 -11.52 -1.06
C CYS A 124 13.45 -10.07 -1.28
N ALA A 125 13.27 -9.28 -0.23
CA ALA A 125 12.93 -7.85 -0.35
C ALA A 125 14.16 -7.01 -0.72
N SER A 126 14.60 -7.12 -1.97
CA SER A 126 15.58 -6.24 -2.59
C SER A 126 15.08 -5.75 -3.95
N SER A 127 13.84 -5.27 -4.01
CA SER A 127 13.47 -4.37 -5.10
C SER A 127 13.78 -2.95 -4.63
N GLN A 128 14.97 -2.44 -4.97
CA GLN A 128 15.18 -1.00 -5.00
C GLN A 128 14.06 -0.44 -5.88
N PHE A 129 13.10 0.26 -5.27
CA PHE A 129 12.21 1.12 -6.03
C PHE A 129 13.11 2.07 -6.83
N PRO A 130 12.88 2.30 -8.13
CA PRO A 130 13.80 3.10 -8.92
C PRO A 130 14.02 4.46 -8.24
N PRO A 131 15.27 4.97 -8.20
CA PRO A 131 15.68 5.99 -7.26
C PRO A 131 15.05 7.32 -7.66
N ALA A 132 13.96 7.67 -6.97
CA ALA A 132 13.41 8.99 -7.01
C ALA A 132 13.07 9.38 -5.58
N ILE A 133 14.13 9.69 -4.81
CA ILE A 133 14.21 10.40 -3.53
C ILE A 133 15.11 9.63 -2.55
N ASN A 134 15.98 10.38 -1.87
CA ASN A 134 16.91 9.96 -0.81
C ASN A 134 16.17 9.38 0.41
N VAL A 135 15.48 8.26 0.24
CA VAL A 135 14.97 7.46 1.35
C VAL A 135 16.12 6.59 1.80
N ALA A 136 16.49 6.71 3.08
CA ALA A 136 17.56 5.93 3.68
C ALA A 136 17.43 4.45 3.28
N PRO A 137 18.54 3.76 2.97
CA PRO A 137 18.50 2.40 2.45
C PRO A 137 17.63 1.54 3.36
N SER A 138 16.63 0.88 2.78
CA SER A 138 15.96 -0.21 3.46
C SER A 138 17.06 -1.15 3.94
N ARG A 139 17.13 -1.36 5.25
CA ARG A 139 18.11 -2.28 5.83
C ARG A 139 18.02 -3.58 5.05
N LYS A 140 19.16 -4.11 4.60
CA LYS A 140 19.27 -5.50 4.15
C LYS A 140 18.71 -6.36 5.27
N ILE A 141 17.46 -6.78 5.12
CA ILE A 141 16.91 -7.88 5.89
C ILE A 141 17.63 -9.11 5.34
N SER A 142 18.05 -9.98 6.24
CA SER A 142 18.74 -11.26 5.95
C SER A 142 18.02 -12.08 4.87
N SER A 143 18.66 -13.15 4.42
CA SER A 143 18.15 -14.16 3.46
C SER A 143 16.84 -14.87 3.88
N ASP A 144 16.11 -14.31 4.84
CA ASP A 144 14.88 -14.84 5.39
C ASP A 144 13.70 -14.35 4.54
N THR A 145 12.82 -15.28 4.19
CA THR A 145 11.55 -15.00 3.50
C THR A 145 10.77 -13.92 4.26
N LEU A 146 10.40 -12.85 3.57
CA LEU A 146 9.62 -11.76 4.17
C LEU A 146 8.14 -12.06 4.00
N THR A 147 7.36 -11.96 5.07
CA THR A 147 5.91 -12.19 5.01
C THR A 147 5.16 -10.89 5.22
N TRP A 148 4.24 -10.56 4.32
CA TRP A 148 3.31 -9.44 4.49
C TRP A 148 1.92 -9.97 4.74
N LYS A 149 1.33 -9.62 5.88
CA LYS A 149 -0.09 -9.88 6.13
C LYS A 149 -0.88 -8.58 5.94
N LEU A 150 -1.84 -8.62 5.03
CA LEU A 150 -2.59 -7.48 4.51
C LEU A 150 -4.07 -7.71 4.78
N LYS A 151 -4.77 -6.75 5.40
CA LYS A 151 -6.21 -6.87 5.69
C LYS A 151 -6.96 -5.62 5.23
N TRP A 152 -8.05 -5.82 4.51
CA TRP A 152 -8.83 -4.73 3.91
C TRP A 152 -10.07 -4.38 4.74
N PHE A 153 -10.44 -3.11 4.69
CA PHE A 153 -11.69 -2.61 5.26
C PHE A 153 -12.91 -2.87 4.36
N SER A 154 -12.69 -3.09 3.06
CA SER A 154 -13.73 -3.31 2.06
C SER A 154 -13.50 -4.62 1.31
N GLU A 155 -14.55 -5.43 1.19
CA GLU A 155 -14.54 -6.69 0.46
C GLU A 155 -14.26 -6.47 -1.03
N ASN A 156 -14.87 -5.46 -1.64
CA ASN A 156 -14.66 -5.13 -3.05
C ASN A 156 -13.18 -4.81 -3.34
N SER A 157 -12.54 -4.00 -2.49
CA SER A 157 -11.12 -3.67 -2.66
C SER A 157 -10.20 -4.88 -2.47
N TRP A 158 -10.59 -5.82 -1.60
CA TRP A 158 -9.86 -7.06 -1.39
C TRP A 158 -9.99 -8.00 -2.59
N ILE A 159 -11.20 -8.21 -3.10
CA ILE A 159 -11.45 -9.01 -4.31
C ILE A 159 -10.67 -8.42 -5.50
N GLN A 160 -10.76 -7.11 -5.69
CA GLN A 160 -10.01 -6.39 -6.73
C GLN A 160 -8.51 -6.62 -6.60
N PHE A 161 -7.96 -6.54 -5.38
CA PHE A 161 -6.55 -6.78 -5.12
C PHE A 161 -6.14 -8.21 -5.49
N VAL A 162 -6.89 -9.21 -5.01
CA VAL A 162 -6.61 -10.63 -5.29
C VAL A 162 -6.64 -10.89 -6.79
N THR A 163 -7.66 -10.41 -7.50
CA THR A 163 -7.77 -10.56 -8.96
C THR A 163 -6.63 -9.85 -9.69
N LEU A 164 -6.33 -8.61 -9.31
CA LEU A 164 -5.29 -7.80 -9.93
C LEU A 164 -3.90 -8.42 -9.73
N LEU A 165 -3.58 -8.85 -8.51
CA LEU A 165 -2.28 -9.44 -8.21
C LEU A 165 -2.07 -10.75 -8.99
N LYS A 166 -3.09 -11.62 -9.08
CA LYS A 166 -3.04 -12.82 -9.92
C LYS A 166 -2.76 -12.47 -11.39
N ALA A 167 -3.44 -11.46 -11.93
CA ALA A 167 -3.29 -11.04 -13.33
C ALA A 167 -1.93 -10.40 -13.63
N LEU A 168 -1.38 -9.62 -12.69
CA LEU A 168 -0.05 -9.01 -12.83
C LEU A 168 1.05 -10.06 -12.68
N HIS A 169 0.92 -10.96 -11.71
CA HIS A 169 1.91 -12.02 -11.48
C HIS A 169 1.97 -13.03 -12.61
N ALA A 170 0.84 -13.38 -13.24
CA ALA A 170 0.80 -14.24 -14.42
C ALA A 170 1.63 -13.73 -15.63
N GLN A 171 2.03 -12.45 -15.62
CA GLN A 171 2.94 -11.87 -16.62
C GLN A 171 4.42 -11.96 -16.23
N THR A 172 4.73 -12.54 -15.07
CA THR A 172 6.08 -12.73 -14.55
C THR A 172 6.56 -14.17 -14.81
N PRO A 173 7.88 -14.40 -14.90
CA PRO A 173 8.41 -15.75 -15.17
C PRO A 173 8.36 -16.67 -13.94
N SER A 174 8.12 -16.14 -12.75
CA SER A 174 8.06 -16.89 -11.50
C SER A 174 6.68 -17.52 -11.32
N PRO A 175 6.56 -18.73 -10.75
CA PRO A 175 5.26 -19.28 -10.37
C PRO A 175 4.69 -18.55 -9.14
N LEU A 176 3.36 -18.39 -9.09
CA LEU A 176 2.63 -17.96 -7.89
C LEU A 176 1.87 -19.14 -7.31
N PHE A 177 2.20 -19.53 -6.08
CA PHE A 177 1.42 -20.52 -5.35
C PHE A 177 0.24 -19.83 -4.65
N VAL A 178 -0.99 -20.21 -5.01
CA VAL A 178 -2.21 -19.64 -4.43
C VAL A 178 -2.90 -20.69 -3.58
N ARG A 179 -3.16 -20.35 -2.32
CA ARG A 179 -3.89 -21.21 -1.36
C ARG A 179 -5.05 -20.42 -0.75
N ASN A 180 -6.22 -21.04 -0.66
CA ASN A 180 -7.37 -20.49 0.05
C ASN A 180 -7.48 -21.21 1.40
N ILE A 181 -7.50 -20.46 2.49
CA ILE A 181 -7.81 -20.97 3.82
C ILE A 181 -9.27 -20.60 4.09
N PRO A 182 -10.16 -21.60 4.26
CA PRO A 182 -11.57 -21.36 4.57
C PRO A 182 -11.71 -20.64 5.90
#